data_AF-A0A7V3U7B2-F1
#
_entry.id   AF-A0A7V3U7B2-F1
#
_cell.length_a   1.000
_cell.length_b   1.000
_cell.length_c   1.000
_cell.angle_alpha   90.00
_cell.angle_beta   90.00
_cell.angle_gamma   90.00
#
_symmetry.space_group_name_H-M   'P 1'
#
loop_
_entity.id
_entity.type
_entity.pdbx_description
1 polymer ?
#
loop_
_entity_poly.entity_id
_entity_poly.type
_entity_poly.pdbx_seq_one_letter_code
_entity_poly.pdbx_strand_id
1 'polypeptide(L)'
;MSFSLDEVFKSSGGRVSRDRLNNFIDNLPLTQWDREYVKRVMEKFDNPGYSEGITKEEFLQGLSEMEKNIRDPIDREKVLRIKNFFGIK
;
A
#
# COMPACT_ATOMS: atom_id res chain seq x y z
N MET A 1 -8.48 9.04 13.52
CA MET A 1 -7.01 8.85 13.41
C MET A 1 -6.68 8.72 11.95
N SER A 2 -5.97 9.69 11.37
CA SER A 2 -5.44 9.59 10.01
C SER A 2 -4.01 9.09 10.11
N PHE A 3 -3.69 7.97 9.46
CA PHE A 3 -2.33 7.43 9.45
C PHE A 3 -1.60 7.97 8.23
N SER A 4 -0.60 8.82 8.43
CA SER A 4 0.17 9.37 7.31
C SER A 4 1.14 8.32 6.80
N LEU A 5 0.95 7.82 5.56
CA LEU A 5 1.96 6.97 4.90
C LEU A 5 3.34 7.62 4.93
N ASP A 6 3.37 8.94 4.78
CA ASP A 6 4.60 9.73 4.83
C ASP A 6 5.39 9.49 6.11
N GLU A 7 4.70 9.35 7.25
CA GLU A 7 5.32 9.13 8.56
C GLU A 7 5.84 7.69 8.70
N VAL A 8 5.10 6.71 8.16
CA VAL A 8 5.51 5.30 8.15
C VAL A 8 6.76 5.09 7.30
N PHE A 9 6.78 5.68 6.10
CA PHE A 9 7.93 5.62 5.21
C PHE A 9 9.11 6.44 5.78
N LYS A 10 8.88 7.64 6.34
CA LYS A 10 9.93 8.43 7.01
C LYS A 10 10.55 7.70 8.21
N SER A 11 9.73 7.10 9.07
CA SER A 11 10.18 6.33 10.24
C SER A 11 10.97 5.07 9.83
N SER A 12 10.80 4.62 8.59
CA SER A 12 11.51 3.46 8.04
C SER A 12 12.71 3.84 7.16
N GLY A 13 13.09 5.12 7.09
CA GLY A 13 14.22 5.57 6.26
C GLY A 13 13.90 5.67 4.76
N GLY A 14 12.61 5.76 4.41
CA GLY A 14 12.10 5.90 3.04
C GLY A 14 11.70 4.58 2.39
N ARG A 15 12.12 3.43 2.93
CA ARG A 15 11.76 2.09 2.45
C ARG A 15 11.12 1.24 3.53
N VAL A 16 10.07 0.51 3.18
CA VAL A 16 9.40 -0.41 4.10
C VAL A 16 9.43 -1.81 3.50
N SER A 17 10.03 -2.75 4.23
CA SER A 17 10.05 -4.17 3.88
C SER A 17 8.63 -4.75 3.90
N ARG A 18 8.40 -5.79 3.09
CA ARG A 18 7.12 -6.51 3.01
C ARG A 18 6.57 -6.90 4.38
N ASP A 19 7.43 -7.45 5.25
CA ASP A 19 7.02 -7.89 6.58
C ASP A 19 6.57 -6.73 7.47
N ARG A 20 7.32 -5.63 7.48
CA ARG A 20 7.01 -4.44 8.30
C ARG A 20 5.72 -3.78 7.81
N LEU A 21 5.51 -3.70 6.50
CA LEU A 21 4.27 -3.16 5.95
C LEU A 21 3.10 -4.12 6.20
N ASN A 22 3.27 -5.43 6.02
CA ASN A 22 2.22 -6.41 6.31
C ASN A 22 1.75 -6.33 7.76
N ASN A 23 2.69 -6.27 8.70
CA ASN A 23 2.37 -6.05 10.12
C ASN A 23 1.65 -4.72 10.33
N PHE A 24 2.12 -3.64 9.69
CA PHE A 24 1.45 -2.34 9.77
C PHE A 24 0.00 -2.42 9.26
N ILE A 25 -0.22 -2.98 8.07
CA ILE A 25 -1.55 -3.15 7.45
C ILE A 25 -2.46 -4.06 8.27
N ASP A 26 -1.93 -5.10 8.89
CA ASP A 26 -2.73 -5.99 9.74
C ASP A 26 -3.24 -5.28 11.01
N ASN A 27 -2.46 -4.31 11.50
CA ASN A 27 -2.83 -3.45 12.63
C ASN A 27 -3.75 -2.27 12.24
N LEU A 28 -3.98 -2.03 10.95
CA LEU A 28 -4.90 -0.98 10.53
C LEU A 28 -6.36 -1.45 10.58
N PRO A 29 -7.31 -0.56 10.91
CA PRO A 29 -8.75 -0.82 10.81
C PRO A 29 -9.22 -0.80 9.34
N LEU A 30 -8.50 -1.51 8.47
CA LEU A 30 -8.83 -1.73 7.06
C LEU A 30 -9.67 -2.99 6.91
N THR A 31 -10.56 -3.00 5.92
CA THR A 31 -11.33 -4.21 5.60
C THR A 31 -10.43 -5.30 5.03
N GLN A 32 -10.86 -6.55 5.09
CA GLN A 32 -10.11 -7.68 4.52
C GLN A 32 -9.72 -7.43 3.06
N TRP A 33 -10.64 -6.86 2.27
CA TRP A 33 -10.40 -6.50 0.89
C TRP A 33 -9.35 -5.39 0.71
N ASP A 34 -9.35 -4.37 1.57
CA ASP A 34 -8.36 -3.30 1.52
C ASP A 34 -6.97 -3.84 1.90
N ARG A 35 -6.90 -4.79 2.83
CA ARG A 35 -5.65 -5.47 3.21
C ARG A 35 -5.10 -6.30 2.06
N GLU A 36 -5.95 -7.10 1.42
CA GLU A 36 -5.57 -7.87 0.24
C GLU A 36 -5.11 -6.96 -0.91
N TYR A 37 -5.76 -5.82 -1.09
CA TYR A 37 -5.36 -4.83 -2.09
C TYR A 37 -3.94 -4.33 -1.85
N VAL A 38 -3.64 -3.92 -0.62
CA VAL A 38 -2.30 -3.45 -0.26
C VAL A 38 -1.25 -4.56 -0.40
N LYS A 39 -1.59 -5.80 -0.03
CA LYS A 39 -0.70 -6.96 -0.19
C LYS A 39 -0.40 -7.25 -1.66
N ARG A 40 -1.38 -7.17 -2.56
CA ARG A 40 -1.14 -7.36 -4.00
C ARG A 40 -0.25 -6.26 -4.59
N VAL A 41 -0.45 -5.01 -4.17
CA VAL A 41 0.44 -3.90 -4.57
C VAL A 41 1.87 -4.25 -4.19
N MET A 42 2.08 -4.74 -2.97
CA MET A 42 3.40 -5.18 -2.51
C MET A 42 3.98 -6.30 -3.35
N GLU A 43 3.21 -7.34 -3.66
CA GLU A 43 3.69 -8.48 -4.47
C GLU A 43 4.18 -8.06 -5.87
N LYS A 44 3.67 -6.95 -6.40
CA LYS A 44 4.14 -6.41 -7.68
C LYS A 44 5.56 -5.82 -7.60
N PHE A 45 5.92 -5.22 -6.47
CA PHE A 45 7.21 -4.55 -6.26
C PHE A 45 8.18 -5.36 -5.38
N ASP A 46 7.70 -6.42 -4.73
CA ASP A 46 8.49 -7.37 -3.95
C ASP A 46 9.26 -8.29 -4.90
N ASN A 47 10.45 -7.84 -5.28
CA ASN A 47 11.34 -8.60 -6.15
C ASN A 47 12.15 -9.59 -5.29
N PRO A 48 11.98 -10.92 -5.44
CA PRO A 48 12.55 -11.91 -4.52
C PRO A 48 14.08 -11.96 -4.48
N GLY A 49 14.78 -11.31 -5.42
CA GLY A 49 16.24 -11.22 -5.44
C GLY A 49 16.83 -9.95 -4.83
N TYR A 50 16.02 -8.93 -4.52
CA TYR A 50 16.49 -7.56 -4.23
C TYR A 50 15.58 -6.79 -3.25
N SER A 51 14.76 -7.47 -2.45
CA SER A 51 13.71 -6.80 -1.67
C SER A 51 14.28 -6.03 -0.46
N GLU A 52 14.82 -4.84 -0.73
CA GLU A 52 15.12 -3.80 0.28
C GLU A 52 13.84 -3.09 0.78
N GLY A 53 12.66 -3.61 0.40
CA GLY A 53 11.37 -2.99 0.66
C GLY A 53 10.96 -2.01 -0.43
N ILE A 54 9.72 -1.55 -0.34
CA ILE A 54 9.15 -0.63 -1.30
C ILE A 54 9.32 0.81 -0.82
N THR A 55 9.47 1.73 -1.76
CA THR A 55 9.37 3.17 -1.48
C THR A 55 7.92 3.64 -1.48
N LYS A 56 7.68 4.83 -0.92
CA LYS A 56 6.38 5.51 -1.01
C LYS A 56 5.92 5.69 -2.46
N GLU A 57 6.84 6.03 -3.36
CA GLU A 57 6.51 6.29 -4.76
C GLU A 57 6.07 5.00 -5.47
N GLU A 58 6.78 3.89 -5.26
CA GLU A 58 6.38 2.57 -5.76
C GLU A 58 5.03 2.12 -5.20
N PHE A 59 4.78 2.38 -3.92
CA PHE A 59 3.48 2.12 -3.31
C PHE A 59 2.36 2.87 -4.04
N LEU A 60 2.54 4.19 -4.21
CA LEU A 60 1.55 5.05 -4.87
C LEU A 60 1.35 4.67 -6.33
N GLN A 61 2.42 4.31 -7.02
CA GLN A 61 2.38 3.84 -8.40
C GLN A 61 1.57 2.54 -8.49
N GLY A 62 1.80 1.60 -7.58
CA GLY A 62 1.03 0.36 -7.50
C GLY A 62 -0.45 0.59 -7.23
N LEU A 63 -0.79 1.47 -6.28
CA LEU A 63 -2.18 1.86 -6.02
C LEU A 63 -2.84 2.47 -7.27
N SER A 64 -2.12 3.33 -8.00
CA SER A 64 -2.60 4.02 -9.20
C SER A 64 -2.75 3.08 -10.41
N GLU A 65 -1.83 2.15 -10.59
CA GLU A 65 -1.90 1.14 -11.65
C GLU A 65 -3.04 0.15 -11.42
N MET A 66 -3.28 -0.26 -10.17
CA MET A 66 -4.41 -1.13 -9.83
C MET A 66 -5.76 -0.41 -9.96
N GLU A 67 -5.84 0.89 -9.65
CA GLU A 67 -7.03 1.70 -9.94
C GLU A 67 -7.38 1.72 -11.43
N LYS A 68 -6.35 1.70 -12.29
CA LYS A 68 -6.48 1.69 -13.75
C LYS A 68 -6.69 0.29 -14.32
N ASN A 69 -6.52 -0.77 -13.52
CA ASN A 69 -6.58 -2.14 -13.98
C ASN A 69 -8.03 -2.61 -14.14
N ILE A 70 -8.62 -2.27 -15.28
CA ILE A 70 -9.99 -2.60 -15.71
C ILE A 70 -10.37 -4.10 -15.75
N ARG A 71 -9.42 -5.01 -15.52
CA ARG A 71 -9.67 -6.47 -15.47
C ARG A 71 -10.07 -6.98 -14.08
N ASP A 72 -9.62 -6.32 -13.02
CA ASP A 72 -10.05 -6.59 -11.66
C ASP A 72 -10.94 -5.40 -11.28
N PRO A 73 -12.27 -5.55 -11.13
CA PRO A 73 -13.13 -4.47 -10.68
C PRO A 73 -12.89 -4.26 -9.17
N ILE A 74 -11.68 -3.81 -8.84
CA ILE A 74 -11.40 -3.28 -7.53
C ILE A 74 -12.17 -1.97 -7.49
N ASP A 75 -13.19 -2.00 -6.65
CA ASP A 75 -14.10 -0.90 -6.44
C ASP A 75 -13.32 0.39 -6.21
N ARG A 76 -13.55 1.41 -7.05
CA ARG A 76 -12.86 2.71 -6.92
C ARG A 76 -13.04 3.30 -5.53
N GLU A 77 -14.15 2.98 -4.85
CA GLU A 77 -14.38 3.36 -3.47
C GLU A 77 -13.36 2.77 -2.49
N LYS A 78 -12.86 1.54 -2.74
CA LYS A 78 -11.81 0.91 -1.92
C LYS A 78 -10.49 1.63 -2.10
N VAL A 79 -10.12 1.95 -3.34
CA VAL A 79 -8.90 2.72 -3.62
C VAL A 79 -8.97 4.11 -2.98
N LEU A 80 -10.12 4.78 -3.08
CA LEU A 80 -10.35 6.07 -2.43
C LEU A 80 -10.29 5.98 -0.91
N ARG A 81 -10.85 4.93 -0.30
CA ARG A 81 -10.73 4.69 1.15
C ARG A 81 -9.28 4.52 1.57
N ILE A 82 -8.51 3.73 0.84
CA ILE A 82 -7.08 3.51 1.10
C ILE A 82 -6.30 4.82 0.94
N LYS A 83 -6.54 5.57 -0.14
CA LYS A 83 -5.93 6.90 -0.36
C LYS A 83 -6.26 7.86 0.78
N ASN A 84 -7.52 7.96 1.16
CA ASN A 84 -7.98 8.86 2.23
C ASN A 84 -7.42 8.44 3.60
N PHE A 85 -7.38 7.13 3.87
CA PHE A 85 -6.79 6.58 5.09
C PHE A 85 -5.32 6.98 5.25
N PHE A 86 -4.60 7.00 4.13
CA PHE A 86 -3.19 7.33 4.07
C PHE A 86 -2.87 8.81 3.84
N GLY A 87 -3.89 9.67 3.78
CA GLY A 87 -3.73 11.10 3.49
C GLY A 87 -3.21 11.39 2.09
N ILE A 88 -3.39 10.48 1.15
CA ILE A 88 -3.07 10.67 -0.27
C ILE A 88 -4.22 11.45 -0.89
N LYS A 89 -3.95 12.71 -1.24
CA LYS A 89 -4.90 13.59 -1.95
C LYS A 89 -4.90 13.34 -3.45
#